data_AF-A0A9E5R176-F1
#
_entry.id   AF-A0A9E5R176-F1
#
_cell.length_a   1.000
_cell.length_b   1.000
_cell.length_c   1.000
_cell.angle_alpha   90.00
_cell.angle_beta   90.00
_cell.angle_gamma   90.00
#
_symmetry.space_group_name_H-M   'P 1'
#
loop_
_entity.id
_entity.type
_entity.pdbx_description
1 polymer ?
#
loop_
_entity_poly.entity_id
_entity_poly.type
_entity_poly.pdbx_seq_one_letter_code
_entity_poly.pdbx_strand_id
1 'polypeptide(L)' 'MKFARITVNPAQCNGQPCIRGMRMPVVTVIGMVAAGMSEDQILHEHPLLEREDIREVLLFNHQTYLLESTD' A
#
# COMPACT_ATOMS: atom_id res chain seq x y z
N MET A 1 0.87 12.54 9.73
CA MET A 1 1.82 11.40 9.68
C MET A 1 2.54 11.42 8.34
N LYS A 2 3.84 11.08 8.31
CA LYS A 2 4.61 10.92 7.07
C LYS A 2 4.88 9.43 6.89
N PHE A 3 4.42 8.87 5.78
CA PHE A 3 4.69 7.49 5.40
C PHE A 3 6.09 7.40 4.77
N ALA A 4 6.92 6.47 5.23
CA ALA A 4 8.31 6.35 4.79
C ALA A 4 8.47 5.40 3.60
N ARG A 5 7.56 4.45 3.47
CA ARG A 5 7.50 3.38 2.46
C ARG A 5 6.43 3.63 1.42
N ILE A 6 5.59 4.65 1.56
CA ILE A 6 4.62 5.04 0.52
C ILE A 6 5.13 6.28 -0.20
N THR A 7 5.21 6.15 -1.52
CA THR A 7 5.66 7.20 -2.43
C THR A 7 4.53 7.56 -3.37
N VAL A 8 4.40 8.86 -3.68
CA VAL A 8 3.46 9.34 -4.70
C VAL A 8 4.27 10.06 -5.76
N ASN A 9 4.28 9.51 -6.98
CA ASN A 9 4.96 10.11 -8.10
C ASN A 9 3.96 10.28 -9.25
N PRO A 10 3.61 11.52 -9.66
CA PRO A 10 2.66 11.76 -10.75
C PRO A 10 3.02 11.08 -12.08
N ALA A 11 4.31 10.83 -12.31
CA ALA A 11 4.81 10.18 -13.53
C ALA A 11 4.80 8.63 -13.46
N GLN A 12 4.41 8.05 -12.32
CA GLN A 12 4.34 6.60 -12.10
C GLN A 12 2.95 6.21 -11.59
N CYS A 13 2.50 5.00 -11.91
CA CYS A 13 1.23 4.47 -11.41
C CYS A 13 0.02 5.43 -11.64
N ASN A 14 0.01 6.28 -12.69
CA ASN A 14 -0.98 7.34 -12.89
C ASN A 14 -1.16 8.29 -11.67
N GLY A 15 -0.08 8.54 -10.92
CA GLY A 15 -0.11 9.35 -9.70
C GLY A 15 -0.65 8.61 -8.47
N GLN A 16 -0.92 7.31 -8.56
CA GLN A 16 -1.35 6.53 -7.41
C GLN A 16 -0.20 6.33 -6.41
N PRO A 17 -0.51 6.27 -5.10
CA PRO A 17 0.44 5.86 -4.08
C PRO A 17 1.00 4.47 -4.38
N CYS A 18 2.33 4.36 -4.40
CA CYS A 18 3.07 3.17 -4.72
C CYS A 18 4.12 2.86 -3.63
N ILE A 19 4.40 1.58 -3.40
CA ILE A 19 5.32 1.12 -2.34
C ILE A 19 6.76 1.43 -2.73
N ARG A 20 7.49 2.21 -1.93
CA ARG A 20 8.94 2.49 -2.03
C ARG A 20 9.46 2.84 -3.44
N GLY A 21 8.66 3.54 -4.25
CA GLY A 21 9.01 3.86 -5.64
C GLY A 21 8.96 2.67 -6.61
N MET A 22 8.45 1.52 -6.16
CA MET A 22 8.12 0.36 -6.99
C MET A 22 6.89 0.69 -7.85
N ARG A 23 6.66 -0.08 -8.92
CA ARG A 23 5.42 0.00 -9.71
C ARG A 23 4.30 -0.87 -9.10
N MET A 24 4.26 -0.97 -7.77
CA MET A 24 3.25 -1.71 -7.01
C MET A 24 2.33 -0.72 -6.27
N PRO A 25 1.09 -0.54 -6.73
CA PRO A 25 0.14 0.34 -6.07
C PRO A 25 -0.24 -0.14 -4.68
N VAL A 26 -0.43 0.80 -3.76
CA VAL A 26 -0.91 0.54 -2.39
C VAL A 26 -2.26 -0.20 -2.43
N VAL A 27 -3.15 0.18 -3.37
CA VAL A 27 -4.46 -0.46 -3.56
C VAL A 27 -4.37 -1.95 -3.91
N THR A 28 -3.30 -2.38 -4.59
CA THR A 28 -3.12 -3.79 -4.94
C THR A 28 -2.86 -4.62 -3.68
N VAL A 29 -1.99 -4.14 -2.79
CA VAL A 29 -1.71 -4.84 -1.51
C VAL A 29 -2.93 -4.82 -0.60
N ILE A 30 -3.71 -3.72 -0.56
CA ILE A 30 -5.00 -3.68 0.14
C ILE A 30 -5.95 -4.74 -0.42
N GLY A 31 -6.02 -4.89 -1.75
CA GLY A 31 -6.86 -5.90 -2.41
C GLY A 31 -6.47 -7.33 -2.03
N MET A 32 -5.17 -7.64 -1.94
CA MET A 32 -4.67 -8.95 -1.48
C MET A 32 -5.10 -9.24 -0.04
N VAL A 33 -4.93 -8.26 0.86
CA VAL A 33 -5.35 -8.39 2.26
C VAL A 33 -6.87 -8.55 2.36
N ALA A 34 -7.64 -7.77 1.59
CA ALA A 34 -9.10 -7.86 1.54
C ALA A 34 -9.60 -9.21 0.98
N ALA A 35 -8.82 -9.84 0.10
CA ALA A 35 -9.05 -11.20 -0.39
C ALA A 35 -8.72 -12.30 0.65
N GLY A 36 -8.23 -11.93 1.84
CA GLY A 36 -7.92 -12.84 2.93
C GLY A 36 -6.51 -13.43 2.88
N MET A 37 -5.61 -12.90 2.03
CA MET A 37 -4.22 -13.34 2.01
C MET A 37 -3.49 -12.92 3.29
N SER A 38 -2.69 -13.83 3.85
CA SER A 38 -1.80 -13.52 4.98
C SER A 38 -0.59 -12.71 4.51
N GLU A 39 0.03 -11.97 5.43
CA GLU A 39 1.29 -11.25 5.13
C GLU A 39 2.36 -12.20 4.56
N ASP A 40 2.45 -13.42 5.07
CA ASP A 40 3.45 -14.41 4.60
C ASP A 40 3.17 -14.87 3.17
N GLN A 41 1.90 -15.06 2.80
CA GLN A 41 1.50 -15.39 1.43
C GLN A 41 1.83 -14.24 0.48
N ILE A 42 1.54 -13.00 0.88
CA ILE A 42 1.86 -11.80 0.10
C ILE A 42 3.38 -11.68 -0.10
N LEU A 43 4.17 -11.90 0.95
CA LEU A 43 5.64 -11.88 0.87
C LEU A 43 6.20 -13.03 0.02
N HIS A 44 5.53 -14.18 0.02
CA HIS A 44 5.91 -15.31 -0.84
C HIS A 44 5.68 -15.01 -2.33
N GLU A 45 4.52 -14.42 -2.67
CA GLU A 45 4.19 -14.04 -4.05
C GLU A 45 4.95 -12.80 -4.52
N HIS A 46 5.29 -11.91 -3.58
CA HIS A 46 6.04 -10.69 -3.83
C HIS A 46 7.28 -10.59 -2.92
N PRO A 47 8.37 -11.34 -3.23
CA PRO A 47 9.57 -11.39 -2.39
C PRO A 47 10.32 -10.06 -2.24
N LEU A 48 9.99 -9.07 -3.07
CA LEU A 48 10.55 -7.71 -2.98
C LEU A 48 9.88 -6.87 -1.88
N LEU A 49 8.68 -7.27 -1.44
CA LEU A 49 8.00 -6.61 -0.34
C LEU A 49 8.64 -6.99 0.98
N GLU A 50 8.59 -6.06 1.91
CA GLU A 50 8.93 -6.27 3.31
C GLU A 50 7.65 -6.22 4.14
N ARG A 51 7.64 -6.89 5.30
CA ARG A 51 6.46 -6.91 6.17
C ARG A 51 6.02 -5.50 6.58
N GLU A 52 6.98 -4.62 6.77
CA GLU A 52 6.78 -3.21 7.08
C GLU A 52 6.11 -2.43 5.94
N ASP A 53 6.27 -2.87 4.67
CA ASP A 53 5.53 -2.28 3.55
C ASP A 53 4.03 -2.56 3.71
N ILE A 54 3.67 -3.81 4.03
CA ILE A 54 2.28 -4.23 4.21
C ILE A 54 1.65 -3.49 5.39
N ARG A 55 2.36 -3.40 6.52
CA ARG A 55 1.87 -2.67 7.70
C ARG A 55 1.66 -1.19 7.43
N GLU A 56 2.59 -0.54 6.74
CA GLU A 56 2.45 0.89 6.43
C GLU A 56 1.33 1.14 5.41
N VAL A 57 1.12 0.23 4.45
CA VAL A 57 -0.04 0.24 3.54
C VAL A 57 -1.36 0.20 4.32
N LEU A 58 -1.48 -0.67 5.33
CA LEU A 58 -2.71 -0.76 6.13
C LEU A 58 -2.95 0.51 6.97
N LEU A 59 -1.90 1.12 7.51
CA LEU A 59 -1.99 2.40 8.22
C LEU A 59 -2.39 3.55 7.28
N PHE A 60 -1.85 3.57 6.07
CA PHE A 60 -2.22 4.54 5.04
C PHE A 60 -3.68 4.44 4.64
N ASN A 61 -4.17 3.20 4.44
CA ASN A 61 -5.56 2.94 4.11
C ASN A 61 -6.52 3.57 5.14
N HIS A 62 -6.26 3.32 6.43
CA HIS A 62 -7.04 3.91 7.51
C HIS A 62 -7.04 5.45 7.47
N GLN A 63 -5.92 6.09 7.15
CA GLN A 63 -5.83 7.55 7.10
C GLN A 63 -6.58 8.15 5.90
N THR A 64 -6.51 7.52 4.72
CA THR A 64 -7.20 8.02 3.51
C THR A 64 -8.71 7.97 3.68
N TYR A 65 -9.26 6.89 4.25
CA TYR A 65 -10.70 6.81 4.54
C TYR A 65 -11.18 7.96 5.44
N LEU A 66 -10.39 8.41 6.41
CA LEU A 66 -10.79 9.53 7.28
C LEU A 66 -10.88 10.87 6.54
N LEU A 67 -10.16 11.04 5.43
CA LEU A 67 -10.23 12.26 4.62
C LEU A 67 -11.41 12.23 3.64
N GLU A 68 -11.83 11.04 3.20
CA GLU A 68 -12.97 10.84 2.29
C GLU A 68 -14.30 10.58 3.02
N SER A 69 -14.28 10.35 4.34
CA SER A 69 -15.49 10.14 5.17
C SER A 69 -16.04 11.45 5.79
N THR A 70 -15.52 12.60 5.35
CA THR A 70 -16.07 13.91 5.74
C THR A 70 -16.96 14.43 4.64
N ASP A 71 -18.03 13.68 4.35
CA ASP A 71 -19.19 14.12 3.57
C ASP A 71 -20.47 13.73 4.35
#